data_AF-A0AAD1XLC4-F1
#
_entry.id   AF-A0AAD1XLC4-F1
#
_cell.length_a   1.000
_cell.length_b   1.000
_cell.length_c   1.000
_cell.angle_alpha   90.00
_cell.angle_beta   90.00
_cell.angle_gamma   90.00
#
_symmetry.space_group_name_H-M   'P 1'
#
loop_
_entity.id
_entity.type
_entity.pdbx_description
1 polymer ?
#
loop_
_entity_poly.entity_id
_entity_poly.type
_entity_poly.pdbx_seq_one_letter_code
_entity_poly.pdbx_strand_id
1 'polypeptide(L)'
;MSGSTINEADTIQVFLDLIKKIEEAGSDIQGILDSIKYMGRYSVNINILKTTKAGKKMTKWTSHKSTEVSAAAKKILGEWKKQINEEKARAKNADGAPEAAGKDTTKASLKDTDAENPPSTPPAVVQAEVPAAPSRVRQADLDYEEEKKHENEENYDEFISENEIEDTIRNKIRKGFEKQLLKAAPNQKKKCKVLSIKIENGIVSRFGAQKADYSNKSRTVLANLMRNTQFKEKIIHGVINPEEIASMDPKEFLDDDTKKKRQEMEKSIVDSKRSDFMIANMKLKEGMYTCGRCKGKKTTFYEQQTRSADEPMTTFVQCLTCGHNMKF
;
A
#
# COMPACT_ATOMS: atom_id res chain seq x y z
N MET A 1 -11.40 10.09 24.43
CA MET A 1 -10.14 10.77 24.05
C MET A 1 -9.69 10.19 22.74
N SER A 2 -10.22 10.76 21.66
CA SER A 2 -10.18 10.22 20.30
C SER A 2 -8.99 10.85 19.60
N GLY A 3 -7.92 10.07 19.38
CA GLY A 3 -6.83 10.49 18.50
C GLY A 3 -7.32 10.46 17.06
N SER A 4 -7.81 11.60 16.56
CA SER A 4 -7.99 11.77 15.11
C SER A 4 -6.66 11.50 14.44
N THR A 5 -6.62 10.51 13.57
CA THR A 5 -5.51 10.28 12.63
C THR A 5 -5.53 11.41 11.63
N ILE A 6 -4.82 12.50 11.94
CA ILE A 6 -4.66 13.66 11.08
C ILE A 6 -3.77 13.24 9.92
N ASN A 7 -4.20 13.50 8.68
CA ASN A 7 -3.42 13.15 7.49
C ASN A 7 -2.08 13.90 7.49
N GLU A 8 -1.08 13.34 6.81
CA GLU A 8 0.24 13.97 6.67
C GLU A 8 0.13 15.38 6.06
N ALA A 9 -0.76 15.57 5.07
CA ALA A 9 -1.04 16.85 4.44
C ALA A 9 -1.64 17.89 5.43
N ASP A 10 -2.59 17.45 6.26
CA ASP A 10 -3.23 18.32 7.26
C ASP A 10 -2.21 18.75 8.33
N THR A 11 -1.32 17.83 8.72
CA THR A 11 -0.25 18.13 9.69
C THR A 11 0.76 19.12 9.13
N ILE A 12 1.10 19.01 7.84
CA ILE A 12 1.98 19.98 7.16
C ILE A 12 1.35 21.38 7.18
N GLN A 13 0.06 21.49 6.87
CA GLN A 13 -0.62 22.79 6.86
C GLN A 13 -0.68 23.41 8.26
N VAL A 14 -1.01 22.62 9.28
CA VAL A 14 -1.00 23.07 10.68
C VAL A 14 0.37 23.60 11.09
N PHE A 15 1.45 22.93 10.69
CA PHE A 15 2.81 23.37 11.02
C PHE A 15 3.18 24.68 10.31
N LEU A 16 2.79 24.86 9.05
CA LEU A 16 3.01 26.11 8.33
C LEU A 16 2.27 27.28 8.97
N ASP A 17 1.00 27.08 9.34
CA ASP A 17 0.18 28.11 9.99
C ASP A 17 0.73 28.48 11.37
N LEU A 18 1.20 27.50 12.16
CA LEU A 18 1.81 27.76 13.47
C LEU A 18 3.16 28.48 13.36
N ILE A 19 3.98 28.12 12.37
CA ILE A 19 5.24 28.84 12.10
C ILE A 19 4.94 30.29 11.74
N LYS A 20 3.94 30.53 10.87
CA LYS A 20 3.53 31.88 10.50
C LYS A 20 3.03 32.68 11.70
N LYS A 21 2.20 32.08 12.55
CA LYS A 21 1.72 32.70 13.81
C LYS A 21 2.87 33.06 14.75
N ILE A 22 3.89 32.22 14.87
CA ILE A 22 5.07 32.52 15.71
C ILE A 22 5.91 33.66 15.12
N GLU A 23 5.99 33.77 13.79
CA GLU A 23 6.69 34.88 13.12
C GLU A 23 5.91 36.21 13.25
N GLU A 24 4.59 36.16 13.20
CA GLU A 24 3.70 37.32 13.40
C GLU A 24 3.62 37.76 14.87
N ALA A 25 3.73 36.81 15.82
CA ALA A 25 3.66 37.08 17.26
C ALA A 25 4.83 37.93 17.79
N GLY A 26 5.97 37.97 17.08
CA GLY A 26 7.10 38.88 17.33
C GLY A 26 7.72 38.79 18.73
N SER A 27 7.07 39.43 19.71
CA SER A 27 7.48 39.56 21.12
C SER A 27 6.54 38.89 22.12
N ASP A 28 5.42 38.29 21.69
CA ASP A 28 4.50 37.60 22.60
C ASP A 28 5.05 36.23 23.03
N ILE A 29 5.60 36.18 24.24
CA ILE A 29 6.22 34.98 24.82
C ILE A 29 5.18 33.86 24.99
N GLN A 30 3.95 34.20 25.37
CA GLN A 30 2.93 33.21 25.71
C GLN A 30 2.34 32.54 24.45
N GLY A 31 2.00 33.31 23.42
CA GLY A 31 1.55 32.78 22.14
C GLY A 31 2.60 31.92 21.44
N ILE A 32 3.89 32.25 21.59
CA ILE A 32 5.00 31.43 21.09
C ILE A 32 5.09 30.11 21.87
N LEU A 33 4.99 30.14 23.20
CA LEU A 33 5.00 28.93 24.03
C LEU A 33 3.83 27.99 23.72
N ASP A 34 2.63 28.54 23.54
CA ASP A 34 1.44 27.75 23.25
C ASP A 34 1.49 27.13 21.85
N SER A 35 2.00 27.88 20.87
CA SER A 35 2.23 27.36 19.51
C SER A 35 3.29 26.25 19.50
N ILE A 36 4.38 26.40 20.26
CA ILE A 36 5.43 25.39 20.40
C ILE A 36 4.87 24.12 21.06
N LYS A 37 4.15 24.26 22.18
CA LYS A 37 3.51 23.11 22.85
C LYS A 37 2.49 22.41 21.96
N TYR A 38 1.74 23.18 21.15
CA TYR A 38 0.76 22.62 20.22
C TYR A 38 1.43 21.82 19.10
N MET A 39 2.56 22.28 18.56
CA MET A 39 3.36 21.49 17.60
C MET A 39 3.88 20.17 18.19
N GLY A 40 4.16 20.12 19.50
CA GLY A 40 4.58 18.90 20.19
C GLY A 40 3.50 17.81 20.30
N ARG A 41 2.23 18.11 20.02
CA ARG A 41 1.14 17.12 20.07
C ARG A 41 1.07 16.22 18.84
N TYR A 42 1.79 16.56 17.77
CA TYR A 42 1.74 15.85 16.50
C TYR A 42 2.96 14.94 16.34
N SER A 43 2.74 13.72 15.82
CA SER A 43 3.82 12.84 15.41
C SER A 43 4.44 13.33 14.11
N VAL A 44 5.76 13.36 14.04
CA VAL A 44 6.49 13.98 12.93
C VAL A 44 7.29 12.95 12.14
N ASN A 45 7.23 13.06 10.81
CA ASN A 45 8.01 12.29 9.85
C ASN A 45 9.08 13.21 9.19
N ILE A 46 10.16 12.61 8.68
CA ILE A 46 11.18 13.26 7.83
C ILE A 46 10.55 14.13 6.74
N ASN A 47 9.50 13.66 6.08
CA ASN A 47 8.83 14.39 4.99
C ASN A 47 8.14 15.68 5.47
N ILE A 48 7.46 15.62 6.62
CA ILE A 48 6.81 16.77 7.25
C ILE A 48 7.86 17.85 7.57
N LEU A 49 9.01 17.48 8.14
CA LEU A 49 10.06 18.44 8.50
C LEU A 49 10.79 19.03 7.29
N LYS A 50 11.00 18.24 6.23
CA LYS A 50 11.61 18.74 4.99
C LYS A 50 10.69 19.76 4.31
N THR A 51 9.40 19.47 4.25
CA THR A 51 8.41 20.31 3.56
C THR A 51 8.15 21.61 4.33
N THR A 52 7.90 21.51 5.63
CA THR A 52 7.58 22.67 6.48
C THR A 52 8.80 23.51 6.86
N LYS A 53 10.01 22.95 6.75
CA LYS A 53 11.26 23.52 7.30
C LYS A 53 11.17 23.82 8.81
N ALA A 54 10.21 23.21 9.52
CA ALA A 54 9.95 23.44 10.93
C ALA A 54 11.18 23.15 11.81
N GLY A 55 11.99 22.15 11.47
CA GLY A 55 13.20 21.82 12.22
C GLY A 55 14.23 22.95 12.24
N LYS A 56 14.39 23.69 11.13
CA LYS A 56 15.31 24.84 11.06
C LYS A 56 14.78 26.02 11.89
N LYS A 57 13.48 26.29 11.81
CA LYS A 57 12.82 27.35 12.58
C LYS A 57 12.82 27.03 14.09
N MET A 58 12.52 25.79 14.46
CA MET A 58 12.57 25.31 15.84
C MET A 58 13.99 25.39 16.43
N THR A 59 15.03 25.12 15.64
CA THR A 59 16.43 25.30 16.06
C THR A 59 16.74 26.77 16.37
N LYS A 60 16.26 27.70 15.53
CA LYS A 60 16.37 29.15 15.81
C LYS A 60 15.70 29.51 17.15
N TRP A 61 14.58 28.85 17.47
CA TRP A 61 13.84 29.11 18.70
C TRP A 61 14.47 28.53 19.97
N THR A 62 15.42 27.61 19.85
CA THR A 62 16.24 27.15 21.00
C THR A 62 17.23 28.18 21.52
N SER A 63 17.49 29.24 20.74
CA SER A 63 18.40 30.34 21.07
C SER A 63 17.65 31.64 21.38
N HIS A 64 16.34 31.56 21.65
CA HIS A 64 15.54 32.73 22.00
C HIS A 64 15.93 33.34 23.35
N LYS A 65 15.63 34.63 23.52
CA LYS A 65 15.93 35.43 24.73
C LYS A 65 15.27 34.88 26.00
N SER A 66 14.15 34.15 25.88
CA SER A 66 13.47 33.51 27.00
C SER A 66 14.00 32.09 27.23
N THR A 67 14.36 31.82 28.48
CA THR A 67 14.78 30.50 28.97
C THR A 67 13.67 29.45 28.87
N GLU A 68 12.41 29.86 28.99
CA GLU A 68 11.25 28.96 28.91
C GLU A 68 10.95 28.52 27.48
N VAL A 69 10.99 29.45 26.52
CA VAL A 69 10.79 29.17 25.10
C VAL A 69 11.91 28.29 24.55
N SER A 70 13.15 28.60 24.94
CA SER A 70 14.32 27.81 24.53
C SER A 70 14.30 26.40 25.13
N ALA A 71 13.85 26.23 26.39
CA ALA A 71 13.68 24.91 27.01
C ALA A 71 12.58 24.08 26.31
N ALA A 72 11.42 24.68 26.03
CA ALA A 72 10.32 24.01 25.34
C ALA A 72 10.71 23.57 23.91
N ALA A 73 11.40 24.44 23.16
CA ALA A 73 11.89 24.13 21.82
C ALA A 73 12.94 23.00 21.82
N LYS A 74 13.86 22.99 22.80
CA LYS A 74 14.88 21.92 22.94
C LYS A 74 14.24 20.56 23.24
N LYS A 75 13.22 20.53 24.11
CA LYS A 75 12.50 19.30 24.45
C LYS A 75 11.83 18.68 23.21
N ILE A 76 11.10 19.48 22.45
CA ILE A 76 10.39 19.01 21.24
C ILE A 76 11.37 18.59 20.15
N LEU A 77 12.50 19.30 19.97
CA LEU A 77 13.54 18.85 19.05
C LEU A 77 14.14 17.49 19.43
N GLY A 78 14.27 17.21 20.73
CA GLY A 78 14.68 15.90 21.23
C GLY A 78 13.67 14.81 20.86
N GLU A 79 12.38 15.07 21.10
CA GLU A 79 11.28 14.15 20.76
C GLU A 79 11.19 13.90 19.25
N TRP A 80 11.32 14.93 18.41
CA TRP A 80 11.33 14.78 16.95
C TRP A 80 12.56 14.01 16.45
N LYS A 81 13.76 14.28 16.99
CA LYS A 81 14.97 13.51 16.64
C LYS A 81 14.82 12.03 16.99
N LYS A 82 14.20 11.71 18.13
CA LYS A 82 13.91 10.33 18.54
C LYS A 82 12.95 9.66 17.56
N GLN A 83 11.84 10.31 17.22
CA GLN A 83 10.87 9.79 16.24
C GLN A 83 11.50 9.55 14.86
N ILE A 84 12.34 10.47 14.37
CA ILE A 84 13.05 10.31 13.10
C ILE A 84 14.07 9.16 13.15
N ASN A 85 14.81 9.02 14.24
CA ASN A 85 15.79 7.93 14.36
C ASN A 85 15.09 6.56 14.46
N GLU A 86 13.97 6.47 15.17
CA GLU A 86 13.11 5.28 15.22
C GLU A 86 12.53 4.97 13.83
N GLU A 87 12.12 5.98 13.07
CA GLU A 87 11.65 5.83 11.70
C GLU A 87 12.76 5.37 10.74
N LYS A 88 13.95 5.97 10.80
CA LYS A 88 15.12 5.55 10.01
C LYS A 88 15.58 4.14 10.36
N ALA A 89 15.53 3.76 11.65
CA ALA A 89 15.83 2.41 12.08
C ALA A 89 14.80 1.41 11.53
N ARG A 90 13.51 1.78 11.48
CA ARG A 90 12.47 0.96 10.83
C ARG A 90 12.69 0.82 9.33
N ALA A 91 13.11 1.89 8.64
CA ALA A 91 13.42 1.85 7.21
C ALA A 91 14.65 0.98 6.90
N LYS A 92 15.73 1.07 7.68
CA LYS A 92 16.93 0.24 7.49
C LYS A 92 16.71 -1.26 7.76
N ASN A 93 15.75 -1.62 8.60
CA ASN A 93 15.38 -3.01 8.86
C ASN A 93 14.42 -3.58 7.79
N ALA A 94 13.95 -2.77 6.84
CA ALA A 94 13.10 -3.21 5.74
C ALA A 94 13.88 -3.56 4.46
N ASP A 95 15.09 -3.02 4.27
CA ASP A 95 15.95 -3.23 3.09
C ASP A 95 17.16 -4.12 3.41
N GLY A 96 16.91 -5.37 3.81
CA GLY A 96 17.93 -6.38 4.05
C GLY A 96 18.05 -7.42 2.92
N ALA A 97 18.83 -7.12 1.88
CA ALA A 97 19.55 -8.10 1.05
C ALA A 97 20.87 -7.46 0.55
N PRO A 98 21.98 -8.22 0.48
CA PRO A 98 23.32 -7.69 0.69
C PRO A 98 23.94 -7.04 -0.54
N GLU A 99 24.77 -6.05 -0.24
CA GLU A 99 25.65 -5.29 -1.12
C GLU A 99 26.86 -6.16 -1.54
N ALA A 100 27.07 -6.34 -2.84
CA ALA A 100 28.36 -6.76 -3.40
C ALA A 100 28.74 -5.79 -4.52
N ALA A 101 29.83 -5.06 -4.29
CA ALA A 101 30.39 -4.05 -5.17
C ALA A 101 31.04 -4.66 -6.43
N GLY A 102 30.98 -3.94 -7.56
CA GLY A 102 31.81 -4.26 -8.73
C GLY A 102 31.49 -3.51 -10.04
N LYS A 103 31.97 -2.26 -10.14
CA LYS A 103 32.45 -1.48 -11.31
C LYS A 103 31.79 -1.56 -12.71
N ASP A 104 31.50 -0.35 -13.19
CA ASP A 104 31.44 0.18 -14.57
C ASP A 104 32.16 -0.60 -15.69
N THR A 105 31.52 -0.72 -16.86
CA THR A 105 31.97 -0.12 -18.14
C THR A 105 30.96 -0.33 -19.28
N THR A 106 30.85 0.69 -20.12
CA THR A 106 30.10 0.83 -21.39
C THR A 106 30.52 -0.13 -22.51
N LYS A 107 29.57 -0.70 -23.30
CA LYS A 107 29.46 -0.56 -24.79
C LYS A 107 28.29 -1.37 -25.38
N ALA A 108 27.79 -0.87 -26.51
CA ALA A 108 26.70 -1.35 -27.35
C ALA A 108 26.92 -2.72 -28.04
N SER A 109 25.83 -3.41 -28.38
CA SER A 109 25.39 -3.69 -29.76
C SER A 109 24.60 -5.01 -29.89
N LEU A 110 23.60 -4.95 -30.76
CA LEU A 110 22.67 -5.99 -31.24
C LEU A 110 23.34 -7.15 -31.99
N LYS A 111 22.69 -8.32 -31.97
CA LYS A 111 22.31 -9.20 -33.11
C LYS A 111 21.62 -10.47 -32.55
N ASP A 112 20.33 -10.66 -32.80
CA ASP A 112 19.71 -11.40 -33.93
C ASP A 112 19.93 -12.92 -33.86
N THR A 113 18.84 -13.67 -33.73
CA THR A 113 18.60 -14.92 -34.47
C THR A 113 17.10 -15.11 -34.72
N ASP A 114 16.81 -15.38 -35.99
CA ASP A 114 15.53 -15.55 -36.66
C ASP A 114 14.86 -16.94 -36.45
N ALA A 115 13.67 -17.04 -37.06
CA ALA A 115 12.93 -18.22 -37.54
C ALA A 115 11.91 -18.83 -36.56
N GLU A 116 10.67 -19.18 -36.93
CA GLU A 116 9.94 -19.22 -38.20
C GLU A 116 8.43 -19.43 -37.86
N ASN A 117 7.53 -19.09 -38.78
CA ASN A 117 6.06 -19.27 -38.73
C ASN A 117 5.64 -19.71 -40.17
N PRO A 118 4.39 -20.13 -40.50
CA PRO A 118 3.40 -21.08 -39.95
C PRO A 118 3.00 -22.12 -41.05
N PRO A 119 1.81 -22.79 -41.08
CA PRO A 119 0.61 -22.17 -41.71
C PRO A 119 -0.82 -22.62 -41.24
N SER A 120 -1.77 -21.67 -41.34
CA SER A 120 -3.17 -21.67 -41.88
C SER A 120 -4.26 -22.77 -41.65
N THR A 121 -5.35 -22.39 -40.91
CA THR A 121 -6.86 -22.42 -41.13
C THR A 121 -7.63 -23.61 -41.80
N PRO A 122 -9.00 -23.66 -41.78
CA PRO A 122 -10.09 -23.53 -40.75
C PRO A 122 -11.13 -24.72 -40.85
N PRO A 123 -12.31 -24.81 -40.13
CA PRO A 123 -13.56 -24.11 -40.54
C PRO A 123 -14.67 -23.83 -39.47
N ALA A 124 -15.55 -22.87 -39.83
CA ALA A 124 -17.02 -22.76 -39.72
C ALA A 124 -17.86 -23.00 -38.43
N VAL A 125 -18.39 -21.88 -37.90
CA VAL A 125 -19.82 -21.51 -37.65
C VAL A 125 -20.84 -22.58 -37.22
N VAL A 126 -21.47 -22.42 -36.02
CA VAL A 126 -22.94 -22.38 -35.84
C VAL A 126 -23.30 -21.48 -34.65
N GLN A 127 -24.27 -20.58 -34.87
CA GLN A 127 -24.90 -19.67 -33.91
C GLN A 127 -25.93 -20.39 -33.02
N ALA A 128 -26.12 -19.95 -31.77
CA ALA A 128 -27.44 -19.95 -31.12
C ALA A 128 -27.47 -18.92 -29.98
N GLU A 129 -28.54 -18.13 -29.98
CA GLU A 129 -28.82 -16.95 -29.16
C GLU A 129 -29.93 -17.30 -28.13
N VAL A 130 -29.81 -16.74 -26.90
CA VAL A 130 -30.82 -16.48 -25.82
C VAL A 130 -31.63 -17.67 -25.21
N PRO A 131 -32.25 -17.58 -23.99
CA PRO A 131 -32.54 -16.42 -23.12
C PRO A 131 -32.31 -16.60 -21.58
N ALA A 132 -32.62 -15.53 -20.84
CA ALA A 132 -32.60 -15.36 -19.39
C ALA A 132 -33.66 -16.18 -18.61
N ALA A 133 -33.25 -16.65 -17.41
CA ALA A 133 -33.95 -16.83 -16.10
C ALA A 133 -35.43 -17.34 -16.06
N PRO A 134 -35.87 -18.16 -15.07
CA PRO A 134 -35.62 -17.93 -13.64
C PRO A 134 -35.45 -19.18 -12.72
N SER A 135 -35.07 -18.87 -11.48
CA SER A 135 -34.79 -19.71 -10.32
C SER A 135 -35.89 -20.70 -9.92
N ARG A 136 -35.49 -21.93 -9.55
CA ARG A 136 -36.12 -22.73 -8.48
C ARG A 136 -35.18 -23.86 -8.03
N VAL A 137 -34.35 -23.59 -7.01
CA VAL A 137 -33.60 -24.64 -6.30
C VAL A 137 -34.61 -25.51 -5.55
N ARG A 138 -34.50 -26.85 -5.67
CA ARG A 138 -35.45 -27.79 -5.04
C ARG A 138 -35.09 -27.96 -3.56
N GLN A 139 -36.09 -28.10 -2.70
CA GLN A 139 -35.95 -28.26 -1.25
C GLN A 139 -34.97 -29.39 -0.86
N ALA A 140 -34.89 -30.45 -1.66
CA ALA A 140 -33.96 -31.56 -1.46
C ALA A 140 -32.47 -31.16 -1.56
N ASP A 141 -32.14 -30.10 -2.30
CA ASP A 141 -30.77 -29.57 -2.38
C ASP A 141 -30.40 -28.75 -1.13
N LEU A 142 -31.40 -28.23 -0.40
CA LEU A 142 -31.21 -27.54 0.88
C LEU A 142 -31.08 -28.55 2.04
N ASP A 143 -31.83 -29.65 1.99
CA ASP A 143 -31.76 -30.70 2.99
C ASP A 143 -30.41 -31.46 2.91
N TYR A 144 -29.84 -31.64 1.70
CA TYR A 144 -28.51 -32.24 1.50
C TYR A 144 -27.34 -31.36 1.97
N GLU A 145 -27.52 -30.03 2.05
CA GLU A 145 -26.54 -29.10 2.62
C GLU A 145 -26.70 -28.89 4.14
N GLU A 146 -27.89 -29.14 4.71
CA GLU A 146 -28.14 -29.10 6.16
C GLU A 146 -27.63 -30.35 6.88
N GLU A 147 -27.73 -31.54 6.28
CA GLU A 147 -27.22 -32.78 6.89
C GLU A 147 -25.69 -32.77 7.08
N LYS A 148 -24.94 -32.04 6.24
CA LYS A 148 -23.48 -31.89 6.38
C LYS A 148 -23.04 -30.89 7.46
N LYS A 149 -23.97 -30.09 8.01
CA LYS A 149 -23.67 -29.10 9.07
C LYS A 149 -23.74 -29.67 10.48
N HIS A 150 -24.31 -30.86 10.67
CA HIS A 150 -24.46 -31.50 11.98
C HIS A 150 -23.43 -32.59 12.29
N GLU A 151 -22.38 -32.73 11.48
CA GLU A 151 -21.47 -33.89 11.53
C GLU A 151 -20.07 -33.62 12.13
N ASN A 152 -19.88 -32.65 13.05
CA ASN A 152 -18.54 -32.42 13.60
C ASN A 152 -18.41 -31.73 14.97
N GLU A 153 -19.45 -31.62 15.79
CA GLU A 153 -19.28 -31.09 17.15
C GLU A 153 -18.69 -32.10 18.14
N GLU A 154 -18.82 -33.41 17.88
CA GLU A 154 -18.36 -34.49 18.75
C GLU A 154 -16.85 -34.82 18.59
N ASN A 155 -16.22 -34.44 17.49
CA ASN A 155 -14.80 -34.73 17.21
C ASN A 155 -13.83 -33.65 17.74
N TYR A 156 -14.34 -32.49 18.17
CA TYR A 156 -13.47 -31.38 18.58
C TYR A 156 -12.63 -31.66 19.82
N ASP A 157 -13.16 -32.39 20.81
CA ASP A 157 -12.42 -32.69 22.05
C ASP A 157 -11.31 -33.73 21.80
N GLU A 158 -11.54 -34.72 20.92
CA GLU A 158 -10.53 -35.70 20.50
C GLU A 158 -9.39 -35.00 19.73
N PHE A 159 -9.72 -34.18 18.73
CA PHE A 159 -8.73 -33.41 17.95
C PHE A 159 -7.87 -32.46 18.79
N ILE A 160 -8.46 -31.85 19.83
CA ILE A 160 -7.73 -30.98 20.76
C ILE A 160 -6.72 -31.79 21.56
N SER A 161 -7.10 -32.98 22.03
CA SER A 161 -6.25 -33.85 22.84
C SER A 161 -5.08 -34.44 22.05
N GLU A 162 -5.32 -34.86 20.81
CA GLU A 162 -4.26 -35.39 19.92
C GLU A 162 -3.22 -34.34 19.54
N ASN A 163 -3.64 -33.07 19.48
CA ASN A 163 -2.76 -31.95 19.18
C ASN A 163 -2.27 -31.24 20.44
N GLU A 164 -2.38 -31.83 21.63
CA GLU A 164 -1.87 -31.23 22.86
C GLU A 164 -0.34 -31.37 22.91
N ILE A 165 0.37 -30.24 22.97
CA ILE A 165 1.85 -30.20 22.89
C ILE A 165 2.38 -29.53 24.16
N GLU A 166 3.43 -30.09 24.76
CA GLU A 166 4.13 -29.51 25.93
C GLU A 166 5.02 -28.29 25.63
N ASP A 167 4.89 -27.70 24.45
CA ASP A 167 5.69 -26.55 24.06
C ASP A 167 5.07 -25.25 24.58
N THR A 168 5.72 -24.66 25.59
CA THR A 168 5.26 -23.44 26.26
C THR A 168 5.11 -22.25 25.32
N ILE A 169 5.90 -22.19 24.22
CA ILE A 169 5.85 -21.10 23.25
C ILE A 169 4.65 -21.28 22.32
N ARG A 170 4.48 -22.49 21.75
CA ARG A 170 3.35 -22.80 20.87
C ARG A 170 2.01 -22.65 21.59
N ASN A 171 1.94 -23.07 22.86
CA ASN A 171 0.75 -22.89 23.67
C ASN A 171 0.40 -21.42 23.93
N LYS A 172 1.41 -20.54 24.12
CA LYS A 172 1.16 -19.09 24.24
C LYS A 172 0.61 -18.51 22.94
N ILE A 173 1.12 -18.94 21.79
CA ILE A 173 0.66 -18.50 20.47
C ILE A 173 -0.77 -18.97 20.20
N ARG A 174 -1.06 -20.25 20.43
CA ARG A 174 -2.42 -20.83 20.30
C ARG A 174 -3.44 -20.10 21.19
N LYS A 175 -3.09 -19.84 22.46
CA LYS A 175 -3.91 -19.03 23.37
C LYS A 175 -4.11 -17.60 22.87
N GLY A 176 -3.09 -17.01 22.24
CA GLY A 176 -3.16 -15.71 21.60
C GLY A 176 -4.20 -15.68 20.48
N PHE A 177 -4.17 -16.68 19.59
CA PHE A 177 -5.15 -16.82 18.51
C PHE A 177 -6.56 -17.08 19.03
N GLU A 178 -6.72 -18.04 19.95
CA GLU A 178 -8.01 -18.36 20.59
C GLU A 178 -8.65 -17.11 21.20
N LYS A 179 -7.88 -16.32 21.95
CA LYS A 179 -8.37 -15.09 22.58
C LYS A 179 -8.90 -14.07 21.57
N GLN A 180 -8.31 -13.97 20.38
CA GLN A 180 -8.81 -13.03 19.36
C GLN A 180 -10.03 -13.58 18.62
N LEU A 181 -10.08 -14.88 18.35
CA LEU A 181 -11.24 -15.53 17.73
C LEU A 181 -12.47 -15.50 18.66
N LEU A 182 -12.28 -15.71 19.96
CA LEU A 182 -13.35 -15.66 20.96
C LEU A 182 -14.02 -14.27 21.04
N LYS A 183 -13.30 -13.19 20.72
CA LYS A 183 -13.90 -11.85 20.66
C LYS A 183 -14.89 -11.68 19.52
N ALA A 184 -14.73 -12.44 18.43
CA ALA A 184 -15.65 -12.40 17.30
C ALA A 184 -16.80 -13.40 17.47
N ALA A 185 -16.56 -14.56 18.10
CA ALA A 185 -17.61 -15.53 18.44
C ALA A 185 -17.51 -15.98 19.90
N PRO A 186 -18.13 -15.26 20.85
CA PRO A 186 -18.07 -15.61 22.28
C PRO A 186 -18.74 -16.95 22.60
N ASN A 187 -19.72 -17.37 21.78
CA ASN A 187 -20.52 -18.58 22.02
C ASN A 187 -19.85 -19.87 21.51
N GLN A 188 -18.75 -19.78 20.75
CA GLN A 188 -18.14 -20.93 20.05
C GLN A 188 -16.70 -21.22 20.53
N LYS A 189 -16.51 -21.39 21.83
CA LYS A 189 -15.18 -21.56 22.46
C LYS A 189 -14.42 -22.79 21.93
N LYS A 190 -15.06 -23.96 21.84
CA LYS A 190 -14.43 -25.20 21.36
C LYS A 190 -13.93 -25.06 19.92
N LYS A 191 -14.78 -24.54 19.03
CA LYS A 191 -14.44 -24.24 17.64
C LYS A 191 -13.28 -23.25 17.52
N CYS A 192 -13.25 -22.20 18.33
CA CYS A 192 -12.14 -21.24 18.34
C CYS A 192 -10.80 -21.89 18.75
N LYS A 193 -10.83 -22.84 19.68
CA LYS A 193 -9.64 -23.59 20.11
C LYS A 193 -9.15 -24.54 19.00
N VAL A 194 -10.06 -25.18 18.27
CA VAL A 194 -9.67 -26.04 17.15
C VAL A 194 -9.12 -25.23 15.97
N LEU A 195 -9.76 -24.10 15.65
CA LEU A 195 -9.26 -23.18 14.64
C LEU A 195 -7.87 -22.66 15.01
N SER A 196 -7.61 -22.31 16.28
CA SER A 196 -6.27 -21.84 16.69
C SER A 196 -5.18 -22.91 16.53
N ILE A 197 -5.51 -24.18 16.79
CA ILE A 197 -4.62 -25.32 16.55
C ILE A 197 -4.35 -25.48 15.05
N LYS A 198 -5.39 -25.47 14.20
CA LYS A 198 -5.23 -25.61 12.75
C LYS A 198 -4.37 -24.49 12.14
N ILE A 199 -4.58 -23.24 12.56
CA ILE A 199 -3.73 -22.10 12.14
C ILE A 199 -2.28 -22.35 12.50
N GLU A 200 -2.02 -22.78 13.74
CA GLU A 200 -0.66 -22.99 14.23
C GLU A 200 0.02 -24.16 13.52
N ASN A 201 -0.70 -25.27 13.32
CA ASN A 201 -0.23 -26.42 12.56
C ASN A 201 0.11 -26.05 11.11
N GLY A 202 -0.68 -25.19 10.46
CA GLY A 202 -0.36 -24.67 9.12
C GLY A 202 0.93 -23.86 9.09
N ILE A 203 1.18 -23.03 10.12
CA ILE A 203 2.43 -22.26 10.23
C ILE A 203 3.63 -23.18 10.50
N VAL A 204 3.49 -24.16 11.39
CA VAL A 204 4.55 -25.14 11.70
C VAL A 204 4.89 -25.98 10.49
N SER A 205 3.89 -26.44 9.73
CA SER A 205 4.09 -27.27 8.54
C SER A 205 4.94 -26.55 7.48
N ARG A 206 4.80 -25.23 7.36
CA ARG A 206 5.54 -24.43 6.37
C ARG A 206 6.92 -23.97 6.84
N PHE A 207 7.04 -23.51 8.09
CA PHE A 207 8.25 -22.85 8.59
C PHE A 207 9.05 -23.70 9.59
N GLY A 208 8.44 -24.72 10.18
CA GLY A 208 8.99 -25.49 11.30
C GLY A 208 8.93 -24.74 12.63
N ALA A 209 8.71 -25.46 13.73
CA ALA A 209 8.44 -24.85 15.05
C ALA A 209 9.60 -24.03 15.65
N GLN A 210 10.86 -24.33 15.27
CA GLN A 210 12.06 -23.75 15.91
C GLN A 210 12.65 -22.54 15.16
N LYS A 211 12.11 -22.17 14.00
CA LYS A 211 12.70 -21.09 13.19
C LYS A 211 12.19 -19.71 13.61
N ALA A 212 13.03 -18.69 13.46
CA ALA A 212 12.64 -17.29 13.66
C ALA A 212 11.43 -16.90 12.77
N ASP A 213 11.35 -17.51 11.59
CA ASP A 213 10.26 -17.30 10.62
C ASP A 213 8.89 -17.74 11.16
N TYR A 214 8.82 -18.86 11.91
CA TYR A 214 7.60 -19.29 12.58
C TYR A 214 7.11 -18.22 13.55
N SER A 215 8.02 -17.67 14.36
CA SER A 215 7.71 -16.65 15.35
C SER A 215 7.25 -15.34 14.67
N ASN A 216 7.91 -14.94 13.58
CA ASN A 216 7.57 -13.73 12.82
C ASN A 216 6.22 -13.85 12.09
N LYS A 217 5.96 -15.01 11.46
CA LYS A 217 4.67 -15.27 10.81
C LYS A 217 3.56 -15.34 11.86
N SER A 218 3.77 -16.02 12.99
CA SER A 218 2.81 -16.09 14.08
C SER A 218 2.46 -14.71 14.64
N ARG A 219 3.45 -13.83 14.83
CA ARG A 219 3.21 -12.42 15.24
C ARG A 219 2.42 -11.64 14.20
N THR A 220 2.74 -11.82 12.92
CA THR A 220 2.03 -11.16 11.81
C THR A 220 0.56 -11.58 11.76
N VAL A 221 0.31 -12.89 11.81
CA VAL A 221 -1.06 -13.44 11.83
C VAL A 221 -1.81 -12.94 13.05
N LEU A 222 -1.18 -12.94 14.24
CA LEU A 222 -1.80 -12.44 15.47
C LEU A 222 -2.14 -10.95 15.37
N ALA A 223 -1.24 -10.13 14.84
CA ALA A 223 -1.46 -8.70 14.66
C ALA A 223 -2.61 -8.41 13.68
N ASN A 224 -2.73 -9.21 12.61
CA ASN A 224 -3.83 -9.10 11.65
C ASN A 224 -5.17 -9.55 12.27
N LEU A 225 -5.19 -10.65 13.03
CA LEU A 225 -6.35 -11.08 13.82
C LEU A 225 -6.76 -10.02 14.88
N MET A 226 -5.80 -9.27 15.42
CA MET A 226 -6.10 -8.19 16.37
C MET A 226 -6.79 -7.00 15.69
N ARG A 227 -6.27 -6.55 14.55
CA ARG A 227 -6.70 -5.32 13.87
C ARG A 227 -7.95 -5.50 13.01
N ASN A 228 -8.08 -6.64 12.31
CA ASN A 228 -9.11 -6.82 11.30
C ASN A 228 -10.24 -7.70 11.82
N THR A 229 -11.41 -7.10 12.04
CA THR A 229 -12.60 -7.82 12.53
C THR A 229 -13.19 -8.74 11.47
N GLN A 230 -13.29 -8.26 10.23
CA GLN A 230 -13.73 -9.04 9.07
C GLN A 230 -12.90 -10.31 8.86
N PHE A 231 -11.58 -10.24 9.12
CA PHE A 231 -10.71 -11.40 9.02
C PHE A 231 -11.04 -12.49 10.05
N LYS A 232 -11.40 -12.11 11.28
CA LYS A 232 -11.85 -13.06 12.32
C LYS A 232 -13.15 -13.74 11.93
N GLU A 233 -14.12 -12.97 11.43
CA GLU A 233 -15.41 -13.48 10.96
C GLU A 233 -15.23 -14.47 9.81
N LYS A 234 -14.43 -14.11 8.79
CA LYS A 234 -14.14 -14.98 7.63
C LYS A 234 -13.54 -16.33 8.03
N ILE A 235 -12.69 -16.37 9.06
CA ILE A 235 -12.11 -17.63 9.59
C ILE A 235 -13.17 -18.46 10.32
N ILE A 236 -14.02 -17.82 11.14
CA ILE A 236 -15.05 -18.53 11.92
C ILE A 236 -16.14 -19.11 11.01
N HIS A 237 -16.50 -18.37 9.96
CA HIS A 237 -17.44 -18.82 8.93
C HIS A 237 -16.84 -19.82 7.94
N GLY A 238 -15.52 -20.07 7.98
CA GLY A 238 -14.86 -21.04 7.09
C GLY A 238 -14.63 -20.55 5.67
N VAL A 239 -14.73 -19.23 5.41
CA VAL A 239 -14.43 -18.62 4.11
C VAL A 239 -12.92 -18.67 3.82
N ILE A 240 -12.09 -18.63 4.88
CA ILE A 240 -10.64 -18.75 4.79
C ILE A 240 -10.22 -20.02 5.52
N ASN A 241 -9.50 -20.90 4.82
CA ASN A 241 -8.97 -22.12 5.40
C ASN A 241 -7.85 -21.80 6.41
N PRO A 242 -7.95 -22.27 7.67
CA PRO A 242 -6.97 -22.00 8.72
C PRO A 242 -5.53 -22.39 8.36
N GLU A 243 -5.34 -23.47 7.61
CA GLU A 243 -4.03 -24.01 7.26
C GLU A 243 -3.33 -23.18 6.17
N GLU A 244 -4.11 -22.59 5.27
CA GLU A 244 -3.61 -21.75 4.16
C GLU A 244 -3.17 -20.36 4.62
N ILE A 245 -3.52 -19.96 5.86
CA ILE A 245 -3.14 -18.66 6.43
C ILE A 245 -1.62 -18.49 6.51
N ALA A 246 -0.88 -19.59 6.68
CA ALA A 246 0.58 -19.58 6.63
C ALA A 246 1.11 -19.19 5.24
N SER A 247 0.37 -19.52 4.18
CA SER A 247 0.69 -19.29 2.78
C SER A 247 0.36 -17.89 2.30
N MET A 248 -0.72 -17.29 2.82
CA MET A 248 -1.23 -15.99 2.38
C MET A 248 -0.21 -14.86 2.46
N ASP A 249 -0.34 -13.96 1.48
CA ASP A 249 0.49 -12.77 1.36
C ASP A 249 0.03 -11.64 2.31
N PRO A 250 0.94 -10.78 2.82
CA PRO A 250 0.58 -9.67 3.70
C PRO A 250 -0.51 -8.74 3.12
N LYS A 251 -0.64 -8.68 1.79
CA LYS A 251 -1.66 -7.89 1.08
C LYS A 251 -3.07 -8.45 1.21
N GLU A 252 -3.21 -9.76 1.43
CA GLU A 252 -4.51 -10.46 1.47
C GLU A 252 -5.17 -10.37 2.84
N PHE A 253 -4.39 -10.08 3.88
CA PHE A 253 -4.89 -9.88 5.23
C PHE A 253 -5.58 -8.52 5.44
N LEU A 254 -5.43 -7.55 4.53
CA LEU A 254 -5.99 -6.22 4.70
C LEU A 254 -7.52 -6.25 4.70
N ASP A 255 -8.10 -5.28 5.40
CA ASP A 255 -9.52 -5.01 5.34
C ASP A 255 -9.97 -4.72 3.89
N ASP A 256 -11.20 -5.11 3.56
CA ASP A 256 -11.68 -5.11 2.17
C ASP A 256 -11.64 -3.69 1.56
N ASP A 257 -11.95 -2.68 2.36
CA ASP A 257 -11.88 -1.26 1.95
C ASP A 257 -10.44 -0.80 1.68
N THR A 258 -9.50 -1.22 2.54
CA THR A 258 -8.09 -0.84 2.37
C THR A 258 -7.45 -1.60 1.22
N LYS A 259 -7.87 -2.85 1.00
CA LYS A 259 -7.48 -3.68 -0.15
C LYS A 259 -7.92 -3.01 -1.45
N LYS A 260 -9.19 -2.57 -1.55
CA LYS A 260 -9.71 -1.84 -2.71
C LYS A 260 -8.94 -0.53 -2.95
N LYS A 261 -8.73 0.29 -1.92
CA LYS A 261 -7.97 1.55 -2.03
C LYS A 261 -6.54 1.32 -2.53
N ARG A 262 -5.85 0.30 -2.02
CA ARG A 262 -4.49 -0.04 -2.47
C ARG A 262 -4.49 -0.51 -3.93
N GLN A 263 -5.45 -1.36 -4.31
CA GLN A 263 -5.58 -1.81 -5.70
C GLN A 263 -5.85 -0.64 -6.65
N GLU A 264 -6.68 0.32 -6.25
CA GLU A 264 -6.94 1.52 -7.03
C GLU A 264 -5.70 2.41 -7.17
N MET A 265 -4.95 2.62 -6.08
CA MET A 265 -3.68 3.33 -6.14
C MET A 265 -2.65 2.60 -7.02
N GLU A 266 -2.56 1.28 -6.92
CA GLU A 266 -1.65 0.50 -7.76
C GLU A 266 -2.02 0.61 -9.25
N LYS A 267 -3.31 0.50 -9.58
CA LYS A 267 -3.83 0.71 -10.94
C LYS A 267 -3.51 2.12 -11.45
N SER A 268 -3.83 3.16 -10.69
CA SER A 268 -3.54 4.54 -11.08
C SER A 268 -2.03 4.82 -11.25
N ILE A 269 -1.15 4.20 -10.46
CA ILE A 269 0.30 4.31 -10.65
C ILE A 269 0.72 3.64 -11.96
N VAL A 270 0.20 2.45 -12.25
CA VAL A 270 0.49 1.73 -13.51
C VAL A 270 -0.03 2.53 -14.70
N ASP A 271 -1.25 3.04 -14.61
CA ASP A 271 -1.86 3.86 -15.66
C ASP A 271 -1.07 5.15 -15.85
N SER A 272 -0.67 5.83 -14.77
CA SER A 272 0.17 7.04 -14.87
C SER A 272 1.55 6.80 -15.49
N LYS A 273 2.09 5.58 -15.42
CA LYS A 273 3.36 5.21 -16.06
C LYS A 273 3.19 4.84 -17.54
N ARG A 274 1.97 4.61 -17.99
CA ARG A 274 1.68 4.32 -19.40
C ARG A 274 1.77 5.64 -20.18
N SER A 275 2.65 5.68 -21.20
CA SER A 275 2.83 6.85 -22.08
C SER A 275 1.50 7.37 -22.65
N ASP A 276 0.59 6.43 -22.95
CA ASP A 276 -0.73 6.73 -23.51
C ASP A 276 -1.61 7.53 -22.53
N PHE A 277 -1.48 7.31 -21.22
CA PHE A 277 -2.22 8.06 -20.20
C PHE A 277 -1.67 9.48 -20.06
N MET A 278 -0.35 9.67 -20.16
CA MET A 278 0.25 11.02 -20.22
C MET A 278 -0.15 11.76 -21.50
N ILE A 279 -0.19 11.09 -22.65
CA ILE A 279 -0.61 11.70 -23.93
C ILE A 279 -2.12 12.03 -23.91
N ALA A 280 -2.95 11.17 -23.32
CA ALA A 280 -4.39 11.39 -23.21
C ALA A 280 -4.77 12.46 -22.17
N ASN A 281 -4.03 12.54 -21.04
CA ASN A 281 -4.31 13.47 -19.96
C ASN A 281 -3.45 14.75 -19.97
N MET A 282 -2.38 14.80 -20.77
CA MET A 282 -1.84 16.10 -21.19
C MET A 282 -2.97 16.78 -21.94
N LYS A 283 -3.60 17.75 -21.28
CA LYS A 283 -4.34 18.83 -21.91
C LYS A 283 -3.35 19.62 -22.75
N LEU A 284 -2.86 19.03 -23.84
CA LEU A 284 -2.07 19.74 -24.83
C LEU A 284 -3.02 20.81 -25.34
N LYS A 285 -2.73 22.07 -25.02
CA LYS A 285 -3.42 23.23 -25.58
C LYS A 285 -3.46 23.03 -27.09
N GLU A 286 -4.56 23.42 -27.74
CA GLU A 286 -4.62 23.44 -29.21
C GLU A 286 -3.35 24.11 -29.73
N GLY A 287 -2.57 23.35 -30.50
CA GLY A 287 -1.33 23.83 -31.10
C GLY A 287 -1.63 24.89 -32.14
N MET A 288 -0.63 25.74 -32.41
CA MET A 288 -0.75 26.86 -33.35
C MET A 288 -1.00 26.40 -34.80
N TYR A 289 -0.66 25.15 -35.11
CA TYR A 289 -0.74 24.58 -36.46
C TYR A 289 -1.85 23.53 -36.57
N THR A 290 -2.56 23.53 -37.70
CA THR A 290 -3.57 22.51 -38.03
C THR A 290 -2.94 21.36 -38.81
N CYS A 291 -3.29 20.12 -38.48
CA CYS A 291 -2.77 18.96 -39.20
C CYS A 291 -3.37 18.87 -40.62
N GLY A 292 -2.53 18.77 -41.64
CA GLY A 292 -2.99 18.64 -43.04
C GLY A 292 -3.75 17.34 -43.35
N ARG A 293 -3.58 16.28 -42.54
CA ARG A 293 -4.23 14.98 -42.74
C ARG A 293 -5.57 14.84 -41.99
N CYS A 294 -5.55 15.02 -40.67
CA CYS A 294 -6.75 14.84 -39.83
C CYS A 294 -7.49 16.15 -39.50
N LYS A 295 -6.94 17.31 -39.91
CA LYS A 295 -7.48 18.66 -39.62
C LYS A 295 -7.59 19.01 -38.12
N GLY A 296 -7.06 18.16 -37.24
CA GLY A 296 -7.00 18.41 -35.80
C GLY A 296 -5.92 19.45 -35.45
N LYS A 297 -6.16 20.20 -34.37
CA LYS A 297 -5.21 21.18 -33.81
C LYS A 297 -4.31 20.62 -32.70
N LYS A 298 -4.39 19.32 -32.40
CA LYS A 298 -3.50 18.67 -31.42
C LYS A 298 -2.13 18.41 -32.04
N THR A 299 -1.33 19.46 -32.16
CA THR A 299 0.00 19.46 -32.78
C THR A 299 1.06 19.93 -31.78
N THR A 300 2.26 19.35 -31.88
CA THR A 300 3.47 19.84 -31.22
C THR A 300 4.41 20.38 -32.29
N PHE A 301 5.13 21.47 -31.99
CA PHE A 301 6.09 22.03 -32.92
C PHE A 301 7.44 22.25 -32.23
N TYR A 302 8.50 22.11 -33.00
CA TYR A 302 9.83 22.55 -32.61
C TYR A 302 10.47 23.22 -33.83
N GLU A 303 11.32 24.19 -33.56
CA GLU A 303 11.98 24.94 -34.60
C GLU A 303 13.46 24.53 -34.63
N GLN A 304 13.99 24.29 -35.82
CA GLN A 304 15.37 23.86 -36.02
C GLN A 304 15.95 24.53 -37.26
N GLN A 305 17.15 25.10 -37.13
CA GLN A 305 17.84 25.68 -38.27
C GLN A 305 18.39 24.56 -39.15
N THR A 306 17.82 24.40 -40.35
CA THR A 306 18.25 23.37 -41.31
C THR A 306 18.91 23.95 -42.56
N ARG A 307 19.06 25.28 -42.62
CA ARG A 307 19.58 26.03 -43.76
C ARG A 307 20.60 27.08 -43.31
N SER A 308 21.23 27.74 -44.27
CA SER A 308 22.25 28.79 -44.07
C SER A 308 21.78 29.89 -43.11
N ALA A 309 22.74 30.64 -42.55
CA ALA A 309 22.46 31.68 -41.56
C ALA A 309 21.53 32.80 -42.05
N ASP A 310 21.46 33.01 -43.37
CA ASP A 310 20.64 34.05 -43.99
C ASP A 310 19.16 33.64 -44.17
N GLU A 311 18.80 32.39 -43.87
CA GLU A 311 17.43 31.89 -43.96
C GLU A 311 16.80 31.69 -42.56
N PRO A 312 15.49 31.95 -42.41
CA PRO A 312 14.81 31.76 -41.13
C PRO A 312 14.79 30.29 -40.72
N MET A 313 14.61 30.05 -39.41
CA MET A 313 14.52 28.72 -38.84
C MET A 313 13.35 27.92 -39.44
N THR A 314 13.53 26.61 -39.63
CA THR A 314 12.48 25.72 -40.13
C THR A 314 11.60 25.23 -38.98
N THR A 315 10.29 25.28 -39.14
CA THR A 315 9.36 24.79 -38.11
C THR A 315 8.88 23.38 -38.46
N PHE A 316 9.19 22.42 -37.59
CA PHE A 316 8.71 21.04 -37.69
C PHE A 316 7.49 20.85 -36.80
N VAL A 317 6.41 20.33 -37.37
CA VAL A 317 5.13 20.14 -36.68
C VAL A 317 4.75 18.66 -36.73
N GLN A 318 4.52 18.04 -35.58
CA GLN A 318 4.03 16.66 -35.47
C GLN A 318 2.59 16.66 -34.93
N CYS A 319 1.69 15.94 -35.60
CA CYS A 319 0.34 15.72 -35.12
C CYS A 319 0.32 14.59 -34.08
N LEU A 320 -0.13 14.88 -32.85
CA LEU A 320 -0.23 13.88 -31.78
C LEU A 320 -1.43 12.94 -31.92
N THR A 321 -2.37 13.25 -32.83
CA THR A 321 -3.55 12.42 -33.07
C THR A 321 -3.34 11.38 -34.17
N CYS A 322 -2.65 11.72 -35.26
CA CYS A 322 -2.44 10.82 -36.39
C CYS A 322 -0.96 10.53 -36.72
N GLY A 323 -0.02 11.10 -35.95
CA GLY A 323 1.42 10.90 -36.14
C GLY A 323 2.02 11.56 -37.39
N HIS A 324 1.25 12.35 -38.13
CA HIS A 324 1.73 13.00 -39.36
C HIS A 324 2.69 14.15 -39.05
N ASN A 325 3.83 14.18 -39.75
CA ASN A 325 4.84 15.22 -39.65
C ASN A 325 4.73 16.21 -40.81
N MET A 326 4.81 17.50 -40.51
CA MET A 326 4.73 18.63 -41.44
C MET A 326 5.94 19.54 -41.26
N LYS A 327 6.33 20.26 -42.31
CA LYS A 327 7.48 21.18 -42.34
C LYS A 327 7.01 22.53 -42.89
N PHE A 328 7.37 23.61 -42.21
CA PHE A 328 7.11 25.00 -42.62
C PHE A 328 8.41 25.79 -42.75
#